data_AF-A0A7V0P4L3-F1
#
_entry.id   AF-A0A7V0P4L3-F1
#
_cell.length_a   1.000
_cell.length_b   1.000
_cell.length_c   1.000
_cell.angle_alpha   90.00
_cell.angle_beta   90.00
_cell.angle_gamma   90.00
#
_symmetry.space_group_name_H-M   'P 1'
#
loop_
_entity.id
_entity.type
_entity.pdbx_description
1 polymer ?
#
loop_
_entity_poly.entity_id
_entity_poly.type
_entity_poly.pdbx_seq_one_letter_code
_entity_poly.pdbx_strand_id
1 'polypeptide(L)' 'MARMTILKRGMIIDVNLDPTQGSETGKVRPCIIVTNDVYNERVPVI' A
#
# COMPACT_ATOMS: atom_id res chain seq x y z
N MET A 1 -18.12 -1.98 -9.19
CA MET A 1 -17.62 -3.21 -8.54
C MET A 1 -16.15 -2.99 -8.22
N ALA A 2 -15.82 -2.62 -6.98
CA ALA A 2 -14.42 -2.44 -6.59
C ALA A 2 -13.77 -3.83 -6.53
N ARG A 3 -12.77 -4.05 -7.38
CA ARG A 3 -11.97 -5.28 -7.40
C ARG A 3 -11.17 -5.27 -6.10
N MET A 4 -11.52 -6.13 -5.15
CA MET A 4 -10.68 -6.38 -3.97
C MET A 4 -9.39 -7.03 -4.45
N THR A 5 -8.39 -6.21 -4.76
CA THR A 5 -7.07 -6.70 -5.13
C THR A 5 -6.43 -7.26 -3.87
N ILE A 6 -6.25 -8.59 -3.82
CA ILE A 6 -5.59 -9.26 -2.70
C ILE A 6 -4.13 -8.80 -2.69
N LEU A 7 -3.77 -8.02 -1.67
CA LEU A 7 -2.42 -7.52 -1.46
C LEU A 7 -1.55 -8.63 -0.88
N LYS A 8 -0.44 -8.97 -1.55
CA LYS A 8 0.52 -9.99 -1.08
C LYS A 8 1.86 -9.36 -0.74
N ARG A 9 2.53 -9.94 0.26
CA ARG A 9 3.88 -9.57 0.64
C ARG A 9 4.83 -9.69 -0.55
N GLY A 10 5.62 -8.66 -0.79
CA GLY A 10 6.56 -8.58 -1.90
C GLY A 10 5.98 -8.02 -3.21
N MET A 11 4.68 -7.72 -3.27
CA MET A 11 4.12 -6.97 -4.40
C MET A 11 4.57 -5.50 -4.36
N ILE A 12 4.77 -4.92 -5.54
CA ILE A 12 5.02 -3.48 -5.72
C ILE A 12 3.73 -2.84 -6.22
N ILE A 13 3.28 -1.78 -5.53
CA ILE A 13 2.08 -1.02 -5.87
C ILE A 13 2.38 0.48 -5.84
N ASP A 14 1.71 1.26 -6.68
CA ASP A 14 1.75 2.71 -6.59
C ASP A 14 0.85 3.19 -5.45
N VAL A 15 1.45 3.87 -4.46
CA VAL A 15 0.75 4.38 -3.28
C VAL A 15 0.82 5.90 -3.28
N ASN A 16 -0.31 6.56 -3.00
CA ASN A 16 -0.33 7.99 -2.76
C ASN A 16 0.08 8.29 -1.30
N LEU A 17 1.22 8.94 -1.12
CA LEU A 17 1.75 9.28 0.20
C LEU A 17 1.47 10.72 0.61
N ASP A 18 0.70 11.48 -0.19
CA ASP A 18 0.31 12.84 0.17
C ASP A 18 -0.98 12.86 1.02
N PRO A 19 -1.06 13.71 2.06
CA PRO A 19 -0.10 14.75 2.44
C PRO A 19 1.06 14.24 3.31
N THR A 20 2.27 14.71 3.04
CA THR A 20 3.46 14.46 3.88
C THR A 20 3.78 15.59 4.83
N GLN A 21 4.37 15.25 5.97
CA GLN A 21 4.88 16.21 6.94
C GLN A 21 6.41 16.25 6.94
N GLY A 22 6.98 17.45 6.81
CA GLY A 22 8.43 17.65 6.88
C GLY A 22 9.20 16.92 5.77
N SER A 23 10.12 16.03 6.16
CA SER A 23 11.01 15.29 5.25
C SER A 23 10.50 13.88 4.90
N GLU A 24 9.22 13.60 5.16
CA GLU A 24 8.58 12.36 4.74
C GLU A 24 8.57 12.23 3.21
N THR A 25 8.50 10.98 2.76
CA THR A 25 8.53 10.63 1.35
C THR A 25 7.13 10.75 0.75
N GLY A 26 6.85 11.77 -0.07
CA GLY A 26 5.48 12.08 -0.57
C GLY A 26 5.17 11.65 -2.00
N LYS A 27 4.13 12.20 -2.61
CA LYS A 27 3.66 11.87 -3.99
C LYS A 27 3.17 10.43 -4.14
N VAL A 28 2.61 10.15 -5.33
CA VAL A 28 2.32 8.79 -5.78
C VAL A 28 3.62 8.12 -6.21
N ARG A 29 3.98 7.00 -5.57
CA ARG A 29 5.22 6.27 -5.87
C ARG A 29 5.11 4.77 -5.65
N PRO A 30 5.97 3.96 -6.29
CA PRO A 30 5.99 2.52 -6.11
C PRO A 30 6.54 2.17 -4.71
N CYS A 31 5.73 1.43 -3.95
CA CYS A 31 6.03 0.92 -2.62
C CYS A 31 5.91 -0.61 -2.60
N ILE A 32 6.67 -1.27 -1.71
CA ILE A 32 6.61 -2.73 -1.54
C ILE A 32 5.80 -3.10 -0.29
N ILE A 33 4.97 -4.13 -0.42
CA ILE A 33 4.16 -4.63 0.69
C ILE A 33 5.01 -5.53 1.58
N VAL A 34 5.18 -5.15 2.85
CA VAL A 34 5.99 -5.89 3.83
C VAL A 34 5.17 -6.66 4.86
N THR A 35 3.88 -6.29 5.01
CA THR A 35 2.89 -6.92 5.88
C THR A 35 2.55 -8.34 5.39
N ASN A 36 2.17 -9.22 6.31
CA ASN A 36 1.84 -10.61 6.01
C ASN A 36 0.50 -10.73 5.27
N ASP A 37 0.38 -11.77 4.43
CA ASP A 37 -0.78 -12.00 3.57
C ASP A 37 -2.09 -12.12 4.36
N VAL A 38 -2.07 -12.84 5.50
CA VAL A 38 -3.26 -13.00 6.37
C VAL A 38 -3.78 -11.66 6.89
N TYR A 39 -2.91 -10.68 7.14
CA TYR A 39 -3.33 -9.35 7.58
C TYR A 39 -3.91 -8.54 6.42
N ASN A 40 -3.25 -8.60 5.27
CA ASN A 40 -3.67 -7.91 4.04
C ASN A 40 -5.02 -8.42 3.50
N GLU A 41 -5.35 -9.70 3.73
CA GLU A 41 -6.65 -10.29 3.37
C GLU A 41 -7.78 -9.80 4.27
N ARG A 42 -7.50 -9.49 5.54
CA ARG A 42 -8.50 -9.06 6.53
C ARG A 42 -8.73 -7.56 6.52
N VAL A 43 -7.69 -6.78 6.22
CA VAL A 43 -7.73 -5.32 6.21
C VAL A 43 -7.01 -4.81 4.97
N PRO A 44 -7.74 -4.57 3.86
CA PRO A 44 -7.18 -3.88 2.70
C PRO A 44 -7.05 -2.39 3.05
N VAL A 45 -5.91 -2.00 3.64
CA VAL A 45 -5.55 -0.60 3.88
C VAL A 45 -4.87 -0.07 2.61
N ILE A 46 -5.53 0.84 1.90
CA ILE A 46 -4.99 1.55 0.72
C ILE A 46 -5.42 3.02 0.79
#